data_AF-A0A2V8JXV0-F1
#
_entry.id   AF-A0A2V8JXV0-F1
#
_cell.length_a   1.000
_cell.length_b   1.000
_cell.length_c   1.000
_cell.angle_alpha   90.00
_cell.angle_beta   90.00
_cell.angle_gamma   90.00
#
_symmetry.space_group_name_H-M   'P 1'
#
loop_
_entity.id
_entity.type
_entity.pdbx_description
1 polymer ?
#
loop_
_entity_poly.entity_id
_entity_poly.type
_entity_poly.pdbx_seq_one_letter_code
_entity_poly.pdbx_strand_id
1 'polypeptide(L)' 'MKGPAGVSIDAKRNELWVASWDGHIAGVFPRTANGNVAPLRVIRTAAESAPLASMGRIGAVAYDPKRKEILAPN' A
#
# COMPACT_ATOMS: atom_id res chain seq x y z
N MET A 1 13.64 -3.26 9.93
CA MET A 1 12.34 -2.96 10.56
C MET A 1 11.27 -3.66 9.74
N LYS A 2 10.48 -4.56 10.33
CA LYS A 2 9.34 -5.22 9.65
C LYS A 2 8.07 -4.58 10.18
N GLY A 3 7.23 -4.05 9.30
CA GLY A 3 5.98 -3.40 9.69
C GLY A 3 5.38 -2.53 8.58
N PRO A 4 4.08 -2.23 8.65
CA PRO A 4 3.45 -1.35 7.67
C PRO A 4 4.04 0.05 7.73
N ALA A 5 4.33 0.63 6.56
CA ALA A 5 4.76 2.02 6.39
C ALA A 5 3.66 2.99 6.80
N GLY A 6 2.41 2.62 6.52
CA GLY A 6 1.25 3.45 6.71
C GLY A 6 -0.03 2.72 6.32
N VAL A 7 -1.15 3.21 6.87
CA VAL A 7 -2.49 2.70 6.60
C VAL A 7 -3.43 3.86 6.25
N SER A 8 -4.33 3.65 5.30
CA SER A 8 -5.35 4.64 4.91
C SER A 8 -6.67 3.99 4.52
N ILE A 9 -7.77 4.75 4.57
CA ILE A 9 -9.13 4.26 4.31
C ILE A 9 -9.69 4.95 3.07
N ASP A 10 -10.13 4.19 2.07
CA ASP A 10 -11.01 4.67 1.00
C ASP A 10 -12.47 4.37 1.38
N ALA A 11 -13.15 5.37 1.94
CA ALA A 11 -14.55 5.25 2.34
C ALA A 11 -15.51 5.10 1.15
N LYS A 12 -15.13 5.54 -0.06
CA LYS A 12 -15.99 5.42 -1.25
C LYS A 12 -16.03 3.99 -1.77
N ARG A 13 -14.90 3.28 -1.70
CA ARG A 13 -14.78 1.87 -2.12
C ARG A 13 -14.89 0.87 -0.98
N ASN A 14 -14.98 1.36 0.26
CA ASN A 14 -14.98 0.56 1.48
C ASN A 14 -13.72 -0.32 1.62
N GLU A 15 -12.56 0.29 1.34
CA GLU A 15 -11.27 -0.39 1.30
C GLU A 15 -10.31 0.15 2.38
N LEU A 16 -9.46 -0.74 2.88
CA LEU A 16 -8.32 -0.45 3.73
C LEU A 16 -7.04 -0.66 2.93
N TRP A 17 -6.20 0.36 2.89
CA TRP A 17 -4.92 0.33 2.18
C TRP A 17 -3.79 0.24 3.18
N VAL A 18 -2.87 -0.69 2.98
CA VAL A 18 -1.73 -0.96 3.85
C VAL A 18 -0.46 -0.95 3.02
N ALA A 19 0.43 0.00 3.27
CA ALA A 19 1.77 0.01 2.67
C ALA A 19 2.71 -0.84 3.52
N SER A 20 3.49 -1.72 2.89
CA SER A 20 4.49 -2.58 3.53
C SER A 20 5.89 -2.16 3.07
N TRP A 21 6.76 -1.96 4.05
CA TRP A 21 8.14 -1.52 3.84
C TRP A 21 9.06 -2.64 3.34
N ASP A 22 8.84 -3.85 3.86
CA ASP A 22 9.63 -5.03 3.59
C ASP A 22 9.36 -5.61 2.20
N GLY A 23 8.16 -5.41 1.65
CA GLY A 23 7.79 -5.88 0.32
C GLY A 23 7.81 -4.82 -0.78
N HIS A 24 7.95 -3.52 -0.44
CA HIS A 24 7.69 -2.40 -1.37
C HIS A 24 6.33 -2.54 -2.07
N ILE A 25 5.32 -2.97 -1.29
CA ILE A 25 3.97 -3.23 -1.79
C ILE A 25 2.94 -2.35 -1.06
N ALA A 26 1.83 -2.10 -1.73
CA ALA A 26 0.59 -1.67 -1.11
C ALA A 26 -0.46 -2.79 -1.26
N GLY A 27 -0.91 -3.33 -0.13
CA GLY A 27 -2.03 -4.25 -0.07
C GLY A 27 -3.35 -3.51 0.11
N VAL A 28 -4.38 -3.92 -0.63
CA VAL A 28 -5.74 -3.40 -0.49
C VAL A 28 -6.60 -4.50 0.12
N PHE A 29 -7.32 -4.21 1.19
CA PHE A 29 -8.15 -5.14 1.92
C PHE A 29 -9.59 -4.60 2.02
N PRO A 30 -10.60 -5.46 2.21
CA PRO A 30 -11.93 -5.01 2.61
C PRO A 30 -11.83 -4.26 3.95
N ARG A 31 -12.54 -3.14 4.11
CA ARG A 31 -12.55 -2.41 5.38
C ARG A 31 -13.12 -3.22 6.55
N THR A 32 -13.97 -4.19 6.24
CA THR A 32 -14.58 -5.11 7.22
C THR A 32 -13.82 -6.42 7.35
N ALA A 33 -12.58 -6.49 6.85
CA ALA A 33 -11.72 -7.66 7.04
C ALA A 33 -11.53 -7.94 8.54
N ASN A 34 -11.69 -9.20 8.92
CA ASN A 34 -11.49 -9.66 10.28
C ASN A 34 -10.55 -10.88 10.25
N GLY A 35 -9.42 -10.78 10.95
CA GLY A 35 -8.36 -11.80 10.94
C GLY A 35 -7.49 -11.77 9.68
N ASN A 36 -6.99 -12.95 9.29
CA ASN A 36 -6.05 -13.10 8.17
C ASN A 36 -6.79 -13.20 6.82
N VAL A 37 -7.27 -12.05 6.33
CA VAL A 37 -7.96 -11.95 5.04
C VAL A 37 -6.96 -11.64 3.94
N ALA A 38 -7.06 -12.36 2.80
CA ALA A 38 -6.23 -12.07 1.63
C ALA A 38 -6.54 -10.68 1.05
N PRO A 39 -5.54 -9.97 0.50
CA PRO A 39 -5.78 -8.67 -0.11
C PRO A 39 -6.63 -8.82 -1.38
N LEU A 40 -7.54 -7.86 -1.59
CA LEU A 40 -8.27 -7.66 -2.83
C LEU A 40 -7.32 -7.38 -4.00
N ARG A 41 -6.26 -6.61 -3.72
CA ARG A 41 -5.23 -6.23 -4.69
C ARG A 41 -3.89 -6.05 -3.99
N VAL A 42 -2.82 -6.34 -4.72
CA VAL A 42 -1.45 -6.00 -4.32
C VAL A 42 -0.85 -5.15 -5.43
N ILE A 43 -0.43 -3.93 -5.08
CA ILE A 43 0.27 -3.02 -5.98
C ILE A 43 1.74 -3.03 -5.59
N ARG A 44 2.64 -3.21 -6.57
CA ARG A 44 4.08 -3.25 -6.38
C ARG A 44 4.75 -2.21 -7.27
N THR A 45 5.85 -1.63 -6.82
CA THR A 45 6.64 -0.66 -7.61
C THR A 45 7.59 -1.33 -8.60
N ALA A 46 7.84 -2.64 -8.46
CA ALA A 46 8.65 -3.43 -9.38
C ALA A 46 8.13 -4.88 -9.46
N ALA A 47 8.62 -5.64 -10.44
CA ALA A 47 8.35 -7.07 -10.52
C ALA A 47 8.84 -7.79 -9.25
N GLU A 48 8.20 -8.91 -8.88
CA GLU A 48 8.51 -9.63 -7.64
C GLU A 48 9.97 -10.08 -7.54
N SER A 49 10.64 -10.30 -8.68
CA SER A 49 12.04 -10.70 -8.78
C SER A 49 13.01 -9.53 -8.97
N ALA A 50 12.53 -8.28 -8.97
CA ALA A 50 13.39 -7.13 -9.20
C ALA A 50 14.25 -6.85 -7.95
N PRO A 51 15.55 -6.52 -8.11
CA PRO A 51 16.39 -6.14 -6.99
C PRO A 51 15.84 -4.87 -6.32
N LEU A 52 15.85 -4.85 -4.98
CA LEU A 52 15.41 -3.70 -4.19
C LEU A 52 16.28 -2.50 -4.55
N ALA A 53 15.67 -1.44 -5.08
CA ALA A 53 16.39 -0.18 -5.30
C ALA A 53 16.80 0.40 -3.94
N SER A 54 18.10 0.62 -3.77
CA SER A 54 18.71 1.08 -2.52
C SER A 54 18.28 2.49 -2.09
N MET A 55 17.66 3.27 -2.98
CA MET A 55 16.96 4.53 -2.70
C MET A 55 15.55 4.48 -3.31
N GLY A 56 14.51 4.66 -2.49
CA GLY A 56 13.10 4.48 -2.87
C GLY A 56 12.22 4.09 -1.69
N ARG A 57 12.42 4.74 -0.53
CA ARG A 57 11.75 4.38 0.72
C ARG A 57 10.44 5.15 0.80
N ILE A 58 9.34 4.52 0.42
CA ILE A 58 8.00 5.11 0.57
C ILE A 58 7.69 5.21 2.08
N GLY A 59 7.98 6.38 2.65
CA GLY A 59 7.75 6.69 4.06
C GLY A 59 6.29 7.01 4.40
N ALA A 60 5.48 7.34 3.40
CA ALA A 60 4.05 7.67 3.55
C ALA A 60 3.30 7.45 2.24
N VAL A 61 1.99 7.19 2.30
CA VAL A 61 1.08 7.22 1.14
C VAL A 61 -0.11 8.11 1.46
N ALA A 62 -0.49 8.97 0.52
CA ALA A 62 -1.66 9.83 0.62
C ALA A 62 -2.56 9.67 -0.62
N TYR A 63 -3.88 9.71 -0.44
CA TYR A 63 -4.84 9.65 -1.53
C TYR A 63 -5.32 11.05 -1.93
N ASP A 64 -5.20 11.42 -3.21
CA ASP A 64 -5.81 12.65 -3.77
C ASP A 64 -7.21 12.32 -4.31
N PRO A 65 -8.30 12.74 -3.64
CA PRO A 65 -9.66 12.43 -4.08
C PRO A 65 -10.11 13.21 -5.32
N LYS A 66 -9.42 14.30 -5.69
CA LYS A 66 -9.74 15.08 -6.89
C LYS A 66 -9.17 14.43 -8.14
N ARG A 67 -7.95 13.90 -8.05
CA ARG A 67 -7.27 13.22 -9.16
C ARG A 67 -7.45 11.71 -9.16
N LYS A 68 -7.96 11.13 -8.07
CA LYS A 68 -8.14 9.69 -7.86
C LYS A 68 -6.80 8.92 -7.90
N GLU A 69 -5.75 9.52 -7.35
CA GLU A 69 -4.37 9.00 -7.40
C GLU A 69 -3.82 8.75 -6.00
N ILE A 70 -2.85 7.82 -5.89
CA ILE A 70 -2.06 7.58 -4.68
C ILE A 70 -0.71 8.28 -4.87
N LEU A 71 -0.37 9.15 -3.93
CA LEU A 71 0.91 9.84 -3.87
C LEU A 71 1.84 9.08 -2.92
N ALA A 72 3.00 8.68 -3.44
CA ALA A 72 4.07 8.07 -2.67
C ALA A 72 5.35 8.92 -2.88
N PRO A 73 5.99 9.43 -1.82
CA PRO A 73 7.29 10.06 -1.94
C PRO A 73 8.37 8.99 -2.18
N ASN A 74 9.35 9.34 -3.01
CA ASN A 74 10.64 8.64 -3.15
C ASN A 74 11.57 9.05 -2.01
#